data_AF-A0A3B1CSP4-F1
#
_entry.id   AF-A0A3B1CSP4-F1
#
_cell.length_a   1.000
_cell.length_b   1.000
_cell.length_c   1.000
_cell.angle_alpha   90.00
_cell.angle_beta   90.00
_cell.angle_gamma   90.00
#
_symmetry.space_group_name_H-M   'P 1'
#
loop_
_entity.id
_entity.type
_entity.pdbx_description
1 polymer ?
#
loop_
_entity_poly.entity_id
_entity_poly.type
_entity_poly.pdbx_seq_one_letter_code
_entity_poly.pdbx_strand_id
1 'polypeptide(L)' 'GYLAWGIVPTTGAIQNERLEVLKERLLGRLNDLSSRIPEDLITKHSILTPSCGAGSRTEEEAKKVFSFLKSLGETMKQ' A
#
# COMPACT_ATOMS: atom_id res chain seq x y z
N GLY A 1 -18.45 -4.27 -1.22
CA GLY A 1 -17.72 -3.04 -0.84
C GLY A 1 -16.28 -3.15 -1.30
N TYR A 2 -15.45 -2.13 -1.06
CA TYR A 2 -14.01 -2.17 -1.30
C TYR A 2 -13.26 -1.90 0.00
N LEU A 3 -12.09 -2.51 0.16
CA LEU A 3 -11.16 -2.27 1.26
C LEU A 3 -10.00 -1.39 0.78
N ALA A 4 -9.82 -0.24 1.42
CA ALA A 4 -8.68 0.63 1.19
C ALA A 4 -7.52 0.27 2.13
N TRP A 5 -6.36 -0.06 1.55
CA TRP A 5 -5.13 -0.37 2.28
C TRP A 5 -4.24 0.86 2.38
N GLY A 6 -4.32 1.58 3.50
CA GLY A 6 -3.41 2.68 3.83
C GLY A 6 -1.99 2.18 4.12
N ILE A 7 -1.26 1.78 3.08
CA ILE A 7 0.00 1.01 3.20
C ILE A 7 1.26 1.87 3.10
N VAL A 8 1.20 2.98 2.34
CA VAL A 8 2.36 3.87 2.16
C VAL A 8 2.30 5.02 3.17
N PRO A 9 3.31 5.21 4.03
CA PRO A 9 3.28 6.25 5.05
C PRO A 9 3.28 7.65 4.43
N THR A 10 2.48 8.55 4.99
CA THR A 10 2.43 9.98 4.60
C THR A 10 3.04 10.91 5.65
N THR A 11 3.93 10.37 6.48
CA THR A 11 4.76 11.13 7.43
C THR A 11 6.20 11.20 6.91
N GLY A 12 7.10 11.88 7.65
CA GLY A 12 8.54 11.89 7.31
C GLY A 12 9.19 10.50 7.28
N ALA A 13 8.50 9.47 7.79
CA ALA A 13 8.93 8.08 7.70
C ALA A 13 9.15 7.62 6.24
N ILE A 14 8.47 8.23 5.25
CA ILE A 14 8.64 7.88 3.83
C ILE A 14 10.08 8.04 3.34
N GLN A 15 10.88 8.92 3.96
CA GLN A 15 12.29 9.12 3.59
C GLN A 15 13.11 7.85 3.80
N ASN A 16 12.88 7.15 4.92
CA ASN A 16 13.61 5.93 5.29
C ASN A 16 12.88 4.64 4.91
N GLU A 17 11.67 4.74 4.38
CA GLU A 17 10.88 3.59 3.95
C GLU A 17 11.45 2.95 2.69
N ARG A 18 11.34 1.62 2.60
CA ARG A 18 11.81 0.79 1.48
C ARG A 18 10.65 0.04 0.85
N LEU A 19 10.66 -0.07 -0.47
CA LEU A 19 9.57 -0.70 -1.23
C LEU A 19 9.37 -2.17 -0.83
N GLU A 20 10.46 -2.88 -0.60
CA GLU A 20 10.49 -4.31 -0.26
C GLU A 20 9.81 -4.56 1.09
N VAL A 21 10.07 -3.69 2.08
CA VAL A 21 9.44 -3.78 3.41
C VAL A 21 7.94 -3.53 3.31
N LEU A 22 7.50 -2.58 2.48
CA LEU A 22 6.08 -2.35 2.24
C LEU A 22 5.42 -3.53 1.52
N LYS A 23 6.12 -4.16 0.57
CA LYS A 23 5.64 -5.34 -0.14
C LYS A 23 5.45 -6.52 0.81
N GLU A 24 6.42 -6.80 1.66
CA GLU A 24 6.32 -7.83 2.71
C GLU A 24 5.15 -7.57 3.65
N ARG A 25 5.00 -6.32 4.13
CA ARG A 25 3.87 -5.92 5.00
C ARG A 25 2.52 -6.09 4.29
N LEU A 26 2.42 -5.73 3.01
CA LEU A 26 1.19 -5.88 2.23
C LEU A 26 0.82 -7.36 2.08
N LEU A 27 1.76 -8.19 1.63
CA LEU A 27 1.53 -9.62 1.41
C LEU A 27 1.19 -10.34 2.72
N GLY A 28 1.87 -10.00 3.82
CA GLY A 28 1.54 -10.53 5.15
C GLY A 28 0.09 -10.22 5.54
N ARG A 29 -0.36 -8.97 5.38
CA ARG A 29 -1.74 -8.58 5.69
C ARG A 29 -2.78 -9.25 4.78
N LEU A 30 -2.47 -9.42 3.49
CA LEU A 30 -3.35 -10.14 2.55
C LEU A 30 -3.48 -11.61 2.97
N ASN A 31 -2.37 -12.25 3.33
CA ASN A 31 -2.34 -13.63 3.81
C ASN A 31 -3.08 -13.80 5.15
N ASP A 32 -2.92 -12.85 6.08
CA ASP A 32 -3.66 -12.88 7.34
C ASP A 32 -5.17 -12.81 7.11
N LEU A 33 -5.61 -11.95 6.18
CA LEU A 33 -7.02 -11.80 5.83
C LEU A 33 -7.55 -13.00 5.03
N SER A 34 -6.72 -13.63 4.21
CA SER A 34 -7.10 -14.80 3.41
C SER A 34 -7.43 -16.03 4.26
N SER A 35 -6.98 -16.06 5.52
CA SER A 35 -7.39 -17.07 6.50
C SER A 35 -8.90 -17.04 6.84
N ARG A 36 -9.60 -15.94 6.52
CA ARG A 36 -11.01 -15.73 6.86
C ARG A 36 -11.89 -15.34 5.67
N ILE A 37 -11.29 -14.85 4.60
CA ILE A 37 -11.99 -14.34 3.41
C ILE A 37 -11.31 -14.93 2.16
N PRO A 38 -12.05 -15.39 1.13
CA PRO A 38 -11.45 -15.87 -0.10
C PRO A 38 -10.47 -14.86 -0.70
N GLU A 39 -9.28 -15.33 -1.08
CA GLU A 39 -8.21 -14.49 -1.61
C GLU A 39 -8.61 -13.73 -2.88
N ASP A 40 -9.38 -14.37 -3.76
CA ASP A 40 -9.88 -13.75 -4.98
C ASP A 40 -10.84 -12.59 -4.69
N LEU A 41 -11.63 -12.69 -3.61
CA LEU A 41 -12.51 -11.62 -3.17
C LEU A 41 -11.69 -10.46 -2.59
N ILE A 42 -10.66 -10.75 -1.78
CA ILE A 42 -9.78 -9.72 -1.21
C ILE A 42 -9.10 -8.95 -2.35
N THR A 43 -8.44 -9.65 -3.27
CA THR A 43 -7.68 -9.03 -4.36
C THR A 43 -8.57 -8.20 -5.29
N LYS A 44 -9.74 -8.71 -5.72
CA LYS A 44 -10.69 -7.99 -6.58
C LYS A 44 -11.32 -6.76 -5.91
N HIS A 45 -11.42 -6.75 -4.58
CA HIS A 45 -12.05 -5.68 -3.81
C HIS A 45 -11.07 -4.84 -2.99
N SER A 46 -9.80 -4.80 -3.40
CA SER A 46 -8.75 -4.02 -2.73
C SER A 46 -8.38 -2.76 -3.52
N ILE A 47 -8.16 -1.67 -2.79
CA ILE A 47 -7.58 -0.43 -3.31
C ILE A 47 -6.38 -0.09 -2.44
N LEU A 48 -5.20 0.08 -3.04
CA LEU A 48 -4.05 0.58 -2.29
C LEU A 48 -4.15 2.11 -2.17
N THR A 49 -3.93 2.63 -0.96
CA THR A 49 -3.91 4.07 -0.70
C THR A 49 -2.68 4.44 0.13
N PRO A 50 -2.29 5.73 0.15
CA PRO A 50 -1.43 6.22 1.22
C PRO A 50 -2.15 6.10 2.57
N SER A 51 -1.39 6.16 3.68
CA SER A 51 -1.93 6.04 5.04
C SER A 51 -2.85 7.20 5.44
N CYS A 52 -2.67 8.37 4.83
CA CYS A 52 -3.50 9.57 4.96
C CYS A 52 -3.33 10.45 3.71
N GLY A 53 -3.74 11.71 3.73
CA GLY A 53 -3.43 12.67 2.65
C GLY A 53 -1.94 13.01 2.58
N ALA A 54 -1.43 13.26 1.37
CA ALA A 54 -0.05 13.72 1.12
C ALA A 54 0.06 15.26 1.02
N GLY A 55 -1.02 16.02 1.27
CA GLY A 55 -1.06 17.47 1.05
C GLY A 55 -0.13 18.30 1.95
N SER A 56 0.35 17.73 3.06
CA SER A 56 1.32 18.36 3.97
C SER A 56 2.77 17.92 3.72
N ARG A 57 3.03 17.13 2.68
CA ARG A 57 4.36 16.64 2.31
C ARG A 57 5.03 17.59 1.31
N THR A 58 6.35 17.49 1.18
CA THR A 58 7.04 18.12 0.04
C THR A 58 6.65 17.43 -1.27
N GLU A 59 6.86 18.08 -2.41
CA GLU A 59 6.61 17.47 -3.72
C GLU A 59 7.45 16.19 -3.92
N GLU A 60 8.70 16.19 -3.44
CA GLU A 60 9.58 15.02 -3.51
C GLU A 60 9.05 13.85 -2.68
N GLU A 61 8.65 14.12 -1.43
CA GLU A 61 8.04 13.11 -0.56
C GLU A 61 6.74 12.58 -1.17
N ALA A 62 5.89 13.45 -1.71
CA ALA A 62 4.65 13.06 -2.38
C ALA A 62 4.94 12.17 -3.60
N LYS A 63 5.90 12.54 -4.45
CA LYS A 63 6.34 11.70 -5.58
C LYS A 63 6.79 10.33 -5.12
N LYS A 64 7.56 10.23 -4.03
CA LYS A 64 7.99 8.95 -3.44
C LYS A 64 6.81 8.13 -2.92
N VAL A 65 5.84 8.76 -2.24
CA VAL A 65 4.61 8.08 -1.78
C VAL A 65 3.88 7.44 -2.96
N PHE A 66 3.62 8.20 -4.03
CA PHE A 66 2.84 7.71 -5.16
C PHE A 66 3.64 6.75 -6.07
N SER A 67 4.97 6.88 -6.15
CA SER A 67 5.79 5.90 -6.86
C SER A 67 5.77 4.54 -6.15
N PHE A 68 5.89 4.53 -4.82
CA PHE A 68 5.77 3.30 -4.03
C PHE A 68 4.40 2.69 -4.17
N LEU A 69 3.34 3.50 -4.13
CA LEU A 69 1.97 3.02 -4.32
C LEU A 69 1.78 2.34 -5.69
N LYS A 70 2.33 2.94 -6.76
CA LYS A 70 2.29 2.36 -8.11
C LYS A 70 3.00 1.00 -8.14
N SER A 71 4.23 0.92 -7.63
CA SER A 71 5.03 -0.31 -7.65
C SER A 71 4.40 -1.43 -6.81
N LEU A 72 3.76 -1.10 -5.68
CA LEU A 72 2.99 -2.07 -4.90
C LEU A 72 1.75 -2.56 -5.67
N GLY A 73 1.05 -1.67 -6.37
CA GLY A 73 -0.10 -2.04 -7.19
C GLY A 73 0.27 -2.95 -8.36
N GLU A 74 1.47 -2.81 -8.93
CA GLU A 74 2.00 -3.70 -9.97
C GLU A 74 2.27 -5.11 -9.42
N THR A 75 2.68 -5.24 -8.16
CA THR A 75 2.86 -6.54 -7.50
C THR A 75 1.54 -7.32 -7.38
N MET A 76 0.41 -6.63 -7.14
CA MET A 76 -0.90 -7.29 -6.96
C MET A 76 -1.55 -7.77 -8.27
N LYS A 77 -1.02 -7.35 -9.42
CA LYS A 77 -1.55 -7.72 -10.74
C LYS A 77 -0.88 -8.96 -11.34
N GLN A 78 0.20 -9.43 -10.71
CA GLN A 78 0.93 -10.64 -11.08
C GLN A 78 0.32 -11.84 -10.37
#